data_AF-A0A957FRC6-F1
#
_entry.id   AF-A0A957FRC6-F1
#
_cell.length_a   1.000
_cell.length_b   1.000
_cell.length_c   1.000
_cell.angle_alpha   90.00
_cell.angle_beta   90.00
_cell.angle_gamma   90.00
#
_symmetry.space_group_name_H-M   'P 1'
#
loop_
_entity.id
_entity.type
_entity.pdbx_description
1 polymer ?
#
loop_
_entity_poly.entity_id
_entity_poly.type
_entity_poly.pdbx_seq_one_letter_code
_entity_poly.pdbx_strand_id
1 'polypeptide(L)'
;MIETNNPTTQPAVKHTSQPKLPTLLVNMALFGLWLWLFRPVFSYFQIIFVQEDFRTNQLVLLTIVILLAVQIRRQRFHPSLFAPVQVRFWPLVLVLSTAVLFLLSERYLDINMLTAVLFGLGGYGLAGLWLAPHTWRNGLPVALLLIGALPFGTHMQTFIGYPMRLSTAALVRDGLQLAGVTSVGVDTILVFENGVSTVDLPCSGVQSLWTGLLFLLAATWVEQKRLGWRWLLTAVLFTGLLFLTNLVRVALLVTVGEVARWRVLAEMLHVPLGVLGFVLACAGALLLLRFFVPQTQPTNVSTQPTNAPAHRWIAPLLAATFLGLSFLYVPRPEMGLTGTPPTLAFPAELALTPEPLKADERAWL
;
A
#
# COMPACT_ATOMS: atom_id res chain seq x y z
N MET A 1 10.70 23.33 64.54
CA MET A 1 11.87 23.51 63.65
C MET A 1 11.45 23.06 62.26
N ILE A 2 11.18 24.02 61.36
CA ILE A 2 10.69 23.80 60.00
C ILE A 2 11.88 24.09 59.09
N GLU A 3 12.43 23.05 58.48
CA GLU A 3 13.57 23.15 57.57
C GLU A 3 13.07 23.51 56.16
N THR A 4 13.30 24.75 55.75
CA THR A 4 12.93 25.27 54.43
C THR A 4 13.95 24.80 53.38
N ASN A 5 13.61 23.74 52.65
CA ASN A 5 14.38 23.25 51.51
C ASN A 5 14.33 24.25 50.34
N ASN A 6 15.50 24.85 50.06
CA ASN A 6 15.74 25.79 48.98
C ASN A 6 15.78 25.04 47.62
N PRO A 7 14.99 25.42 46.60
CA PRO A 7 15.13 24.85 45.26
C PRO A 7 16.42 25.37 44.62
N THR A 8 17.43 24.51 44.56
CA THR A 8 18.67 24.73 43.81
C THR A 8 18.34 24.88 42.33
N THR A 9 18.50 26.11 41.83
CA THR A 9 18.47 26.47 40.42
C THR A 9 19.58 25.73 39.67
N GLN A 10 19.25 24.58 39.07
CA GLN A 10 20.16 23.92 38.14
C GLN A 10 20.42 24.85 36.95
N PRO A 11 21.68 25.15 36.61
CA PRO A 11 22.01 26.01 35.49
C PRO A 11 21.50 25.37 34.19
N ALA A 12 20.70 26.12 33.43
CA ALA A 12 20.21 25.73 32.12
C ALA A 12 21.41 25.54 31.16
N VAL A 13 21.89 24.30 31.05
CA VAL A 13 22.93 23.94 30.08
C VAL A 13 22.35 24.06 28.68
N LYS A 14 22.58 25.20 28.03
CA LYS A 14 22.31 25.40 26.60
C LYS A 14 23.31 24.57 25.79
N HIS A 15 22.99 23.30 25.56
CA HIS A 15 23.67 22.50 24.53
C HIS A 15 23.16 22.87 23.14
N THR A 16 23.59 24.03 22.62
CA THR A 16 23.47 24.34 21.20
C THR A 16 24.55 23.56 20.44
N SER A 17 24.32 22.26 20.26
CA SER A 17 25.11 21.45 19.33
C SER A 17 24.73 21.86 17.91
N GLN A 18 25.46 22.83 17.37
CA GLN A 18 25.29 23.21 15.98
C GLN A 18 25.50 21.97 15.08
N PRO A 19 24.62 21.76 14.10
CA PRO A 19 24.74 20.63 13.19
C PRO A 19 26.07 20.75 12.43
N LYS A 20 26.88 19.70 12.48
CA LYS A 20 28.13 19.66 11.72
C LYS A 20 27.78 19.44 10.25
N LEU A 21 28.00 20.45 9.41
CA LEU A 21 27.93 20.41 7.95
C LEU A 21 28.39 19.06 7.31
N PRO A 22 29.50 18.42 7.73
CA PRO A 22 29.90 17.13 7.17
C PRO A 22 28.86 16.01 7.36
N THR A 23 28.14 15.96 8.48
CA THR A 23 27.11 14.94 8.71
C THR A 23 25.95 15.10 7.73
N LEU A 24 25.56 16.35 7.45
CA LEU A 24 24.50 16.64 6.48
C LEU A 24 24.90 16.18 5.08
N LEU A 25 26.12 16.48 4.64
CA LEU A 25 26.63 16.06 3.33
C LEU A 25 26.65 14.54 3.19
N VAL A 26 27.09 13.82 4.23
CA VAL A 26 27.09 12.35 4.23
C VAL A 26 25.67 11.78 4.15
N ASN A 27 24.72 12.34 4.91
CA ASN A 27 23.32 11.92 4.86
C ASN A 27 22.68 12.19 3.49
N MET A 28 22.97 13.35 2.89
CA MET A 28 22.52 13.70 1.53
C MET A 28 23.13 12.75 0.49
N ALA A 29 24.42 12.42 0.60
CA ALA A 29 25.06 11.46 -0.28
C ALA A 29 24.44 10.06 -0.18
N LEU A 30 24.17 9.58 1.04
CA LEU A 30 23.47 8.30 1.25
C LEU A 30 22.07 8.29 0.63
N PHE A 31 21.31 9.36 0.80
CA PHE A 31 19.99 9.49 0.20
C PHE A 31 20.08 9.56 -1.35
N GLY A 32 21.04 10.31 -1.89
CA GLY A 32 21.29 10.38 -3.32
C GLY A 32 21.67 9.02 -3.91
N LEU A 33 22.53 8.25 -3.24
CA LEU A 33 22.90 6.90 -3.65
C LEU A 33 21.71 5.92 -3.59
N TRP A 34 20.82 6.07 -2.60
CA TRP A 34 19.59 5.30 -2.53
C TRP A 34 18.67 5.59 -3.72
N LEU A 35 18.44 6.88 -4.03
CA LEU A 35 17.66 7.27 -5.21
C LEU A 35 18.31 6.81 -6.52
N TRP A 36 19.64 6.85 -6.59
CA TRP A 36 20.39 6.38 -7.75
C TRP A 36 20.23 4.87 -7.97
N LEU A 37 20.34 4.07 -6.90
CA LEU A 37 20.14 2.62 -6.96
C LEU A 37 18.75 2.27 -7.51
N PHE A 38 17.72 3.01 -7.06
CA PHE A 38 16.32 2.80 -7.46
C PHE A 38 15.88 3.66 -8.67
N ARG A 39 16.81 4.24 -9.43
CA ARG A 39 16.49 5.09 -10.58
C ARG A 39 15.48 4.48 -11.59
N PRO A 40 15.46 3.15 -11.88
CA PRO A 40 14.51 2.59 -12.84
C PRO A 40 13.05 2.74 -12.39
N VAL A 41 12.80 2.75 -11.08
CA VAL A 41 11.44 2.90 -10.51
C VAL A 41 10.82 4.26 -10.87
N PHE A 42 11.62 5.29 -11.16
CA PHE A 42 11.10 6.62 -11.47
C PHE A 42 10.35 6.69 -12.81
N SER A 43 10.72 5.87 -13.81
CA SER A 43 9.95 5.81 -15.06
C SER A 43 8.54 5.28 -14.79
N TYR A 44 8.42 4.28 -13.93
CA TYR A 44 7.13 3.75 -13.48
C TYR A 44 6.32 4.81 -12.72
N PHE A 45 6.94 5.55 -11.79
CA PHE A 45 6.24 6.63 -11.09
C PHE A 45 5.74 7.72 -12.03
N GLN A 46 6.48 8.06 -13.09
CA GLN A 46 6.02 9.01 -14.10
C GLN A 46 4.70 8.56 -14.75
N ILE A 47 4.58 7.26 -15.07
CA ILE A 47 3.35 6.69 -15.64
C ILE A 47 2.17 6.88 -14.67
N ILE A 48 2.39 6.64 -13.36
CA ILE A 48 1.35 6.81 -12.32
C ILE A 48 0.83 8.25 -12.26
N PHE A 49 1.70 9.25 -12.44
CA PHE A 49 1.32 10.65 -12.36
C PHE A 49 0.73 11.20 -13.67
N VAL A 50 1.00 10.57 -14.81
CA VAL A 50 0.55 11.06 -16.12
C VAL A 50 -0.76 10.39 -16.58
N GLN A 51 -0.96 9.10 -16.30
CA GLN A 51 -2.14 8.38 -16.79
C GLN A 51 -3.42 8.73 -16.02
N GLU A 52 -4.52 8.91 -16.76
CA GLU A 52 -5.82 9.30 -16.20
C GLU A 52 -6.47 8.19 -15.36
N ASP A 53 -6.15 6.92 -15.66
CA ASP A 53 -6.66 5.74 -14.96
C ASP A 53 -6.25 5.72 -13.47
N PHE A 54 -5.21 6.49 -13.10
CA PHE A 54 -4.71 6.56 -11.73
C PHE A 54 -5.16 7.80 -10.94
N ARG A 55 -6.11 8.59 -11.44
CA ARG A 55 -6.62 9.79 -10.73
C ARG A 55 -7.07 9.52 -9.30
N THR A 56 -7.76 8.40 -9.05
CA THR A 56 -8.17 8.02 -7.68
C THR A 56 -6.96 7.82 -6.77
N ASN A 57 -5.90 7.18 -7.27
CA ASN A 57 -4.68 6.95 -6.50
C ASN A 57 -3.92 8.24 -6.23
N GLN A 58 -3.91 9.16 -7.20
CA GLN A 58 -3.32 10.49 -7.02
C GLN A 58 -4.05 11.28 -5.92
N LEU A 59 -5.39 11.23 -5.87
CA LEU A 59 -6.19 11.86 -4.80
C LEU A 59 -5.93 11.21 -3.44
N VAL A 60 -5.79 9.88 -3.40
CA VAL A 60 -5.40 9.16 -2.19
C VAL A 60 -4.02 9.62 -1.74
N LEU A 61 -3.01 9.60 -2.62
CA LEU A 61 -1.65 10.05 -2.31
C LEU A 61 -1.61 11.49 -1.79
N LEU A 62 -2.33 12.40 -2.45
CA LEU A 62 -2.46 13.79 -2.01
C LEU A 62 -3.04 13.88 -0.59
N THR A 63 -4.11 13.14 -0.32
CA THR A 63 -4.74 13.07 1.01
C THR A 63 -3.73 12.62 2.07
N ILE A 64 -2.91 11.62 1.75
CA ILE A 64 -1.89 11.07 2.65
C ILE A 64 -0.81 12.10 2.95
N VAL A 65 -0.33 12.80 1.92
CA VAL A 65 0.66 13.87 2.06
C VAL A 65 0.11 15.01 2.92
N ILE A 66 -1.16 15.40 2.73
CA ILE A 66 -1.81 16.42 3.55
C ILE A 66 -1.89 15.95 5.01
N LEU A 67 -2.34 14.72 5.27
CA LEU A 67 -2.39 14.16 6.62
C LEU A 67 -1.00 14.13 7.27
N LEU A 68 0.03 13.78 6.49
CA LEU A 68 1.42 13.74 6.96
C LEU A 68 1.90 15.15 7.34
N ALA A 69 1.64 16.15 6.49
CA ALA A 69 1.98 17.53 6.76
C ALA A 69 1.25 18.07 8.00
N VAL A 70 -0.04 17.77 8.17
CA VAL A 70 -0.82 18.14 9.36
C VAL A 70 -0.25 17.48 10.61
N GLN A 71 0.10 16.19 10.53
CA GLN A 71 0.65 15.47 11.67
C GLN A 71 2.04 15.95 12.06
N ILE A 72 2.93 16.20 11.09
CA ILE A 72 4.25 16.77 11.33
C ILE A 72 4.13 18.13 12.05
N ARG A 73 3.19 18.97 11.61
CA ARG A 73 2.90 20.26 12.25
C ARG A 73 2.34 20.11 13.66
N ARG A 74 1.42 19.16 13.90
CA ARG A 74 0.79 18.94 15.22
C ARG A 74 1.72 18.28 16.24
N GLN A 75 2.51 17.30 15.83
CA GLN A 75 3.31 16.47 16.75
C GLN A 75 4.73 16.99 16.97
N ARG A 76 5.10 18.16 16.44
CA ARG A 76 6.47 18.70 16.46
C ARG A 76 7.50 17.63 16.07
N PHE A 77 7.18 16.85 15.04
CA PHE A 77 8.12 15.88 14.50
C PHE A 77 9.25 16.65 13.84
N HIS A 78 10.38 16.75 14.54
CA HIS A 78 11.61 17.30 13.99
C HIS A 78 12.46 16.12 13.52
N PRO A 79 12.37 15.72 12.23
CA PRO A 79 13.29 14.73 11.70
C PRO A 79 14.70 15.26 11.92
N SER A 80 15.49 14.57 12.73
CA SER A 80 16.87 14.95 12.98
C SER A 80 17.74 14.49 11.82
N LEU A 81 17.54 15.07 10.63
CA LEU A 81 18.40 14.84 9.46
C LEU A 81 19.86 15.25 9.73
N PHE A 82 20.07 16.03 10.78
CA PHE A 82 21.38 16.43 11.28
C PHE A 82 22.00 15.43 12.25
N ALA A 83 21.26 14.42 12.71
CA ALA A 83 21.80 13.37 13.54
C ALA A 83 22.67 12.41 12.70
N PRO A 84 23.76 11.87 13.28
CA PRO A 84 24.52 10.83 12.63
C PRO A 84 23.66 9.57 12.45
N VAL A 85 23.92 8.82 11.37
CA VAL A 85 23.31 7.51 11.12
C VAL A 85 23.52 6.60 12.33
N GLN A 86 22.43 6.10 12.90
CA GLN A 86 22.49 5.17 14.02
C GLN A 86 22.29 3.74 13.53
N VAL A 87 23.09 2.83 14.06
CA VAL A 87 22.96 1.42 13.70
C VAL A 87 21.94 0.74 14.54
N ARG A 88 20.93 0.28 13.82
CA ARG A 88 19.82 -0.44 14.36
C ARG A 88 19.56 -1.60 13.46
N PHE A 89 19.53 -2.77 14.08
CA PHE A 89 19.42 -4.04 13.39
C PHE A 89 18.24 -4.05 12.43
N TRP A 90 17.02 -3.75 12.89
CA TRP A 90 15.81 -3.86 12.06
C TRP A 90 15.75 -2.90 10.86
N PRO A 91 15.98 -1.58 11.02
CA PRO A 91 16.08 -0.67 9.87
C PRO A 91 17.17 -1.08 8.87
N LEU A 92 18.36 -1.47 9.37
CA LEU A 92 19.48 -1.86 8.53
C LEU A 92 19.16 -3.12 7.71
N VAL A 93 18.60 -4.14 8.37
CA VAL A 93 18.16 -5.37 7.71
C VAL A 93 17.12 -5.06 6.64
N LEU A 94 16.15 -4.18 6.92
CA LEU A 94 15.11 -3.81 5.95
C LEU A 94 15.69 -3.09 4.72
N VAL A 95 16.63 -2.16 4.91
CA VAL A 95 17.31 -1.44 3.81
C VAL A 95 18.12 -2.40 2.95
N LEU A 96 18.95 -3.23 3.57
CA LEU A 96 19.84 -4.13 2.83
C LEU A 96 19.04 -5.23 2.14
N SER A 97 18.03 -5.81 2.79
CA SER A 97 17.19 -6.84 2.18
C SER A 97 16.39 -6.29 1.00
N THR A 98 15.80 -5.11 1.12
CA THR A 98 15.06 -4.49 0.01
C THR A 98 15.95 -4.09 -1.16
N ALA A 99 17.17 -3.62 -0.90
CA ALA A 99 18.15 -3.33 -1.95
C ALA A 99 18.59 -4.60 -2.71
N VAL A 100 18.84 -5.71 -2.00
CA VAL A 100 19.18 -7.00 -2.63
C VAL A 100 17.98 -7.58 -3.39
N LEU A 101 16.80 -7.58 -2.78
CA LEU A 101 15.57 -8.05 -3.42
C LEU A 101 15.21 -7.21 -4.65
N PHE A 102 15.53 -5.91 -4.65
CA PHE A 102 15.34 -5.04 -5.81
C PHE A 102 16.19 -5.53 -6.99
N LEU A 103 17.48 -5.78 -6.79
CA LEU A 103 18.35 -6.33 -7.84
C LEU A 103 17.86 -7.69 -8.35
N LEU A 104 17.42 -8.57 -7.45
CA LEU A 104 16.88 -9.88 -7.83
C LEU A 104 15.56 -9.73 -8.61
N SER A 105 14.68 -8.83 -8.19
CA SER A 105 13.41 -8.56 -8.86
C SER A 105 13.63 -8.00 -10.27
N GLU A 106 14.50 -7.01 -10.41
CA GLU A 106 14.85 -6.42 -11.72
C GLU A 106 15.50 -7.45 -12.64
N ARG A 107 16.35 -8.33 -12.10
CA ARG A 107 17.03 -9.35 -12.89
C ARG A 107 16.12 -10.48 -13.36
N TYR A 108 15.19 -10.94 -12.52
CA TYR A 108 14.43 -12.17 -12.75
C TYR A 108 12.94 -11.97 -13.02
N LEU A 109 12.31 -10.98 -12.40
CA LEU A 109 10.85 -10.82 -12.42
C LEU A 109 10.39 -9.69 -13.34
N ASP A 110 11.14 -8.58 -13.38
CA ASP A 110 10.79 -7.39 -14.17
C ASP A 110 9.36 -6.86 -13.86
N ILE A 111 9.01 -6.86 -12.56
CA ILE A 111 7.71 -6.39 -12.07
C ILE A 111 7.90 -5.02 -11.42
N ASN A 112 7.62 -3.96 -12.18
CA ASN A 112 7.72 -2.55 -11.75
C ASN A 112 7.00 -2.25 -10.42
N MET A 113 5.86 -2.92 -10.19
CA MET A 113 5.10 -2.78 -8.96
C MET A 113 5.85 -3.33 -7.73
N LEU A 114 6.52 -4.47 -7.89
CA LEU A 114 7.30 -5.08 -6.80
C LEU A 114 8.49 -4.19 -6.47
N THR A 115 9.15 -3.63 -7.48
CA THR A 115 10.32 -2.76 -7.28
C THR A 115 9.93 -1.42 -6.65
N ALA A 116 8.75 -0.87 -6.98
CA ALA A 116 8.16 0.27 -6.29
C ALA A 116 7.83 0.00 -4.80
N VAL A 117 7.31 -1.19 -4.48
CA VAL A 117 7.08 -1.62 -3.08
C VAL A 117 8.40 -1.70 -2.32
N LEU A 118 9.42 -2.33 -2.93
CA LEU A 118 10.75 -2.47 -2.34
C LEU A 118 11.41 -1.10 -2.13
N PHE A 119 11.23 -0.16 -3.07
CA PHE A 119 11.66 1.23 -2.89
C PHE A 119 11.01 1.89 -1.69
N GLY A 120 9.68 1.77 -1.54
CA GLY A 120 8.95 2.34 -0.41
C GLY A 120 9.36 1.73 0.94
N LEU A 121 9.45 0.40 1.02
CA LEU A 121 9.88 -0.32 2.23
C LEU A 121 11.33 -0.01 2.59
N GLY A 122 12.22 0.00 1.60
CA GLY A 122 13.63 0.30 1.78
C GLY A 122 13.85 1.75 2.18
N GLY A 123 13.10 2.70 1.59
CA GLY A 123 13.11 4.10 1.99
C GLY A 123 12.63 4.30 3.44
N TYR A 124 11.61 3.56 3.86
CA TYR A 124 11.17 3.53 5.25
C TYR A 124 12.21 2.89 6.20
N GLY A 125 12.90 1.83 5.77
CA GLY A 125 14.04 1.27 6.47
C GLY A 125 15.18 2.30 6.62
N LEU A 126 15.47 3.03 5.55
CA LEU A 126 16.53 4.03 5.49
C LEU A 126 16.21 5.14 6.49
N ALA A 127 14.98 5.68 6.45
CA ALA A 127 14.48 6.64 7.43
C ALA A 127 14.64 6.17 8.89
N GLY A 128 14.51 4.86 9.15
CA GLY A 128 14.70 4.26 10.46
C GLY A 128 16.10 4.38 11.06
N LEU A 129 17.11 4.69 10.24
CA LEU A 129 18.48 4.97 10.69
C LEU A 129 18.64 6.35 11.34
N TRP A 130 17.72 7.30 11.09
CA TRP A 130 17.73 8.64 11.69
C TRP A 130 16.59 8.89 12.70
N LEU A 131 15.46 8.19 12.58
CA LEU A 131 14.34 8.31 13.51
C LEU A 131 14.64 7.63 14.85
N ALA A 132 13.90 7.86 15.93
CA ALA A 132 13.98 7.04 17.16
C ALA A 132 13.30 5.66 16.95
N PRO A 133 13.62 4.58 17.70
CA PRO A 133 13.07 3.25 17.40
C PRO A 133 11.55 3.18 17.55
N HIS A 134 11.03 3.86 18.57
CA HIS A 134 9.60 3.99 18.81
C HIS A 134 8.90 4.77 17.67
N THR A 135 9.47 5.91 17.31
CA THR A 135 9.01 6.75 16.20
C THR A 135 8.99 6.01 14.88
N TRP A 136 10.07 5.27 14.57
CA TRP A 136 10.15 4.47 13.37
C TRP A 136 9.03 3.44 13.32
N ARG A 137 8.89 2.59 14.36
CA ARG A 137 7.83 1.57 14.45
C ARG A 137 6.42 2.15 14.32
N ASN A 138 6.16 3.29 14.94
CA ASN A 138 4.86 3.97 14.86
C ASN A 138 4.60 4.61 13.48
N GLY A 139 5.64 4.83 12.68
CA GLY A 139 5.54 5.27 11.30
C GLY A 139 5.21 4.14 10.31
N LEU A 140 5.20 2.87 10.73
CA LEU A 140 4.92 1.74 9.85
C LEU A 140 3.55 1.83 9.15
N PRO A 141 2.43 2.19 9.82
CA PRO A 141 1.15 2.36 9.13
C PRO A 141 1.25 3.36 7.99
N VAL A 142 1.96 4.48 8.17
CA VAL A 142 2.14 5.51 7.14
C VAL A 142 2.92 4.98 5.96
N ALA A 143 4.02 4.28 6.22
CA ALA A 143 4.81 3.68 5.17
C ALA A 143 3.99 2.67 4.35
N LEU A 144 3.25 1.78 5.04
CA LEU A 144 2.35 0.82 4.38
C LEU A 144 1.23 1.52 3.61
N LEU A 145 0.76 2.65 4.11
CA LEU A 145 -0.31 3.42 3.47
C LEU A 145 0.19 4.17 2.23
N LEU A 146 1.42 4.72 2.25
CA LEU A 146 2.09 5.29 1.09
C LEU A 146 2.37 4.22 0.03
N ILE A 147 2.87 3.05 0.45
CA ILE A 147 3.05 1.90 -0.45
C ILE A 147 1.70 1.50 -1.03
N GLY A 148 0.68 1.38 -0.18
CA GLY A 148 -0.69 1.09 -0.59
C GLY A 148 -1.40 2.21 -1.38
N ALA A 149 -0.77 3.35 -1.64
CA ALA A 149 -1.31 4.30 -2.61
C ALA A 149 -0.90 3.98 -4.05
N LEU A 150 0.07 3.06 -4.23
CA LEU A 150 0.50 2.61 -5.56
C LEU A 150 -0.64 1.85 -6.29
N PRO A 151 -0.64 1.81 -7.63
CA PRO A 151 -1.74 1.25 -8.42
C PRO A 151 -1.73 -0.28 -8.50
N PHE A 152 -2.08 -0.92 -7.38
CA PHE A 152 -2.28 -2.38 -7.31
C PHE A 152 -3.57 -2.89 -7.97
N GLY A 153 -4.46 -1.98 -8.42
CA GLY A 153 -5.83 -2.31 -8.82
C GLY A 153 -5.93 -3.46 -9.81
N THR A 154 -5.24 -3.36 -10.94
CA THR A 154 -5.33 -4.34 -12.03
C THR A 154 -4.80 -5.72 -11.64
N HIS A 155 -3.66 -5.76 -10.92
CA HIS A 155 -3.08 -7.01 -10.46
C HIS A 155 -3.93 -7.65 -9.35
N MET A 156 -4.43 -6.87 -8.40
CA MET A 156 -5.33 -7.39 -7.36
C MET A 156 -6.64 -7.92 -7.93
N GLN A 157 -7.24 -7.24 -8.91
CA GLN A 157 -8.45 -7.73 -9.59
C GLN A 157 -8.22 -9.08 -10.26
N THR A 158 -7.04 -9.27 -10.85
CA THR A 158 -6.68 -10.52 -11.53
C THR A 158 -6.42 -11.65 -10.53
N PHE A 159 -5.49 -11.46 -9.59
CA PHE A 159 -5.05 -12.53 -8.70
C PHE A 159 -5.98 -12.82 -7.53
N ILE A 160 -6.60 -11.79 -6.95
CA ILE A 160 -7.46 -11.90 -5.77
C ILE A 160 -8.93 -11.79 -6.17
N GLY A 161 -9.23 -10.92 -7.13
CA GLY A 161 -10.61 -10.65 -7.54
C GLY A 161 -11.26 -11.78 -8.32
N TYR A 162 -10.49 -12.55 -9.09
CA TYR A 162 -11.05 -13.74 -9.74
C TYR A 162 -11.46 -14.83 -8.72
N PRO A 163 -10.58 -15.30 -7.81
CA PRO A 163 -10.99 -16.26 -6.77
C PRO A 163 -12.15 -15.75 -5.91
N MET A 164 -12.16 -14.47 -5.54
CA MET A 164 -13.26 -13.92 -4.75
C MET A 164 -14.60 -13.88 -5.50
N ARG A 165 -14.59 -13.57 -6.81
CA ARG A 165 -15.80 -13.65 -7.64
C ARG A 165 -16.33 -15.07 -7.71
N LEU A 166 -15.45 -16.05 -7.90
CA LEU A 166 -15.81 -17.45 -7.95
C LEU A 166 -16.45 -17.91 -6.63
N SER A 167 -15.82 -17.58 -5.50
CA SER A 167 -16.36 -17.89 -4.16
C SER A 167 -17.71 -17.20 -3.90
N THR A 168 -17.84 -15.94 -4.30
CA THR A 168 -19.10 -15.19 -4.13
C THR A 168 -20.22 -15.81 -4.98
N ALA A 169 -19.96 -16.14 -6.24
CA ALA A 169 -20.92 -16.78 -7.13
C ALA A 169 -21.37 -18.14 -6.60
N ALA A 170 -20.43 -18.96 -6.11
CA ALA A 170 -20.74 -20.26 -5.51
C ALA A 170 -21.63 -20.12 -4.26
N LEU A 171 -21.27 -19.22 -3.33
CA LEU A 171 -22.04 -19.01 -2.10
C LEU A 171 -23.45 -18.46 -2.38
N VAL A 172 -23.59 -17.53 -3.33
CA VAL A 172 -24.90 -16.99 -3.72
C VAL A 172 -25.76 -18.06 -4.38
N ARG A 173 -25.19 -18.85 -5.30
CA ARG A 173 -25.88 -19.98 -5.94
C ARG A 173 -26.39 -20.97 -4.90
N ASP A 174 -25.52 -21.43 -4.01
CA ASP A 174 -25.87 -22.43 -2.99
C ASP A 174 -26.96 -21.88 -2.04
N GLY A 175 -26.87 -20.59 -1.68
CA GLY A 175 -27.90 -19.91 -0.90
C GLY A 175 -29.25 -19.81 -1.62
N LEU A 176 -29.26 -19.53 -2.92
CA LEU A 176 -30.49 -19.47 -3.72
C LEU A 176 -31.12 -20.85 -3.95
N GLN A 177 -30.30 -21.90 -4.12
CA GLN A 177 -30.78 -23.28 -4.22
C GLN A 177 -31.50 -23.72 -2.93
N LEU A 178 -30.97 -23.34 -1.76
CA LEU A 178 -31.64 -23.57 -0.48
C LEU A 178 -32.98 -22.84 -0.37
N ALA A 179 -33.14 -21.72 -1.07
CA ALA A 179 -34.41 -20.98 -1.16
C ALA A 179 -35.35 -21.51 -2.27
N GLY A 180 -35.01 -22.62 -2.94
CA GLY A 180 -35.84 -23.24 -3.98
C GLY A 180 -35.68 -22.64 -5.38
N VAL A 181 -34.67 -21.80 -5.61
CA VAL A 181 -34.42 -21.20 -6.93
C VAL A 181 -33.40 -22.05 -7.69
N THR A 182 -33.82 -22.63 -8.82
CA THR A 182 -32.96 -23.37 -9.75
C THR A 182 -31.97 -22.41 -10.41
N SER A 183 -30.69 -22.56 -10.07
CA SER A 183 -29.61 -21.78 -10.69
C SER A 183 -28.42 -22.66 -11.00
N VAL A 184 -27.90 -22.52 -12.23
CA VAL A 184 -26.71 -23.22 -12.71
C VAL A 184 -25.59 -22.20 -12.81
N GLY A 185 -24.59 -22.32 -11.94
CA GLY A 185 -23.39 -21.46 -11.99
C GLY A 185 -22.33 -22.08 -12.88
N VAL A 186 -21.90 -21.37 -13.93
CA VAL A 186 -20.68 -21.67 -14.69
C VAL A 186 -19.68 -20.56 -14.40
N ASP A 187 -18.68 -20.87 -13.58
CA ASP A 187 -17.62 -19.95 -13.13
C ASP A 187 -18.16 -18.65 -12.47
N THR A 188 -18.07 -17.52 -13.17
CA THR A 188 -18.55 -16.20 -12.72
C THR A 188 -19.90 -15.82 -13.32
N ILE A 189 -20.53 -16.75 -14.04
CA ILE A 189 -21.79 -16.55 -14.75
C ILE A 189 -22.86 -17.39 -14.05
N LEU A 190 -23.88 -16.72 -13.54
CA LEU A 190 -25.06 -17.37 -12.99
C LEU A 190 -26.13 -17.44 -14.08
N VAL A 191 -26.45 -18.66 -14.50
CA VAL A 191 -27.50 -18.93 -15.49
C VAL A 191 -28.78 -19.32 -14.74
N PHE A 192 -29.84 -18.57 -14.99
CA PHE A 192 -31.19 -18.78 -14.48
C PHE A 192 -32.13 -19.13 -15.63
N GLU A 193 -33.28 -19.73 -15.32
CA GLU A 193 -34.32 -20.04 -16.33
C GLU A 193 -34.79 -18.79 -17.11
N ASN A 194 -34.64 -17.61 -16.51
CA ASN A 194 -35.12 -16.34 -17.06
C ASN A 194 -34.00 -15.35 -17.48
N GLY A 195 -32.72 -15.73 -17.39
CA GLY A 195 -31.63 -14.79 -17.66
C GLY A 195 -30.22 -15.29 -17.33
N VAL A 196 -29.23 -14.49 -17.72
CA VAL A 196 -27.82 -14.70 -17.42
C VAL A 196 -27.31 -13.49 -16.65
N SER A 197 -26.72 -13.70 -15.49
CA SER A 197 -26.11 -12.65 -14.67
C SER A 197 -24.61 -12.89 -14.56
N THR A 198 -23.81 -11.98 -15.10
CA THR A 198 -22.35 -11.99 -14.94
C THR A 198 -21.95 -11.22 -13.69
N VAL A 199 -21.10 -11.81 -12.85
CA VAL A 199 -20.48 -11.06 -11.75
C VAL A 199 -19.38 -10.18 -12.34
N ASP A 200 -19.77 -8.97 -12.74
CA ASP A 200 -18.87 -8.02 -13.41
C ASP A 200 -17.63 -7.67 -12.54
N LEU A 201 -16.56 -7.20 -13.21
CA LEU A 201 -15.32 -6.74 -12.57
C LEU A 201 -15.52 -5.84 -11.32
N PRO A 202 -16.44 -4.85 -11.29
CA PRO A 202 -16.66 -4.00 -10.11
C PRO A 202 -17.30 -4.72 -8.91
N CYS A 203 -17.94 -5.88 -9.11
CA CYS A 203 -18.60 -6.66 -8.05
C CYS A 203 -17.66 -7.61 -7.30
N SER A 204 -16.39 -7.70 -7.72
CA SER A 204 -15.40 -8.57 -7.07
C SER A 204 -15.17 -8.24 -5.61
N GLY A 205 -15.49 -7.04 -5.13
CA GLY A 205 -15.22 -6.61 -3.76
C GLY A 205 -13.73 -6.35 -3.48
N VAL A 206 -12.84 -6.55 -4.45
CA VAL A 206 -11.40 -6.27 -4.26
C VAL A 206 -11.14 -4.80 -4.05
N GLN A 207 -11.85 -3.94 -4.80
CA GLN A 207 -11.71 -2.51 -4.63
C GLN A 207 -12.14 -2.07 -3.22
N SER A 208 -13.21 -2.65 -2.65
CA SER A 208 -13.63 -2.34 -1.28
C SER A 208 -12.68 -2.93 -0.23
N LEU A 209 -12.10 -4.10 -0.46
CA LEU A 209 -11.06 -4.65 0.40
C LEU A 209 -9.80 -3.78 0.42
N TRP A 210 -9.38 -3.31 -0.76
CA TRP A 210 -8.22 -2.45 -0.91
C TRP A 210 -8.42 -1.09 -0.23
N THR A 211 -9.50 -0.38 -0.57
CA THR A 211 -9.82 0.91 0.06
C THR A 211 -10.09 0.75 1.55
N GLY A 212 -10.70 -0.37 1.96
CA GLY A 212 -10.85 -0.76 3.34
C GLY A 212 -9.49 -0.89 4.05
N LEU A 213 -8.54 -1.63 3.48
CA LEU A 213 -7.21 -1.78 4.07
C LEU A 213 -6.50 -0.43 4.26
N LEU A 214 -6.58 0.46 3.25
CA LEU A 214 -6.05 1.82 3.36
C LEU A 214 -6.75 2.62 4.46
N PHE A 215 -8.07 2.51 4.55
CA PHE A 215 -8.85 3.12 5.63
C PHE A 215 -8.42 2.60 7.01
N LEU A 216 -8.24 1.29 7.17
CA LEU A 216 -7.81 0.69 8.43
C LEU A 216 -6.40 1.17 8.82
N LEU A 217 -5.47 1.24 7.87
CA LEU A 217 -4.13 1.80 8.10
C LEU A 217 -4.19 3.28 8.48
N ALA A 218 -5.05 4.07 7.81
CA ALA A 218 -5.25 5.48 8.10
C ALA A 218 -5.80 5.67 9.52
N ALA A 219 -6.84 4.91 9.86
CA ALA A 219 -7.45 4.92 11.19
C ALA A 219 -6.46 4.49 12.28
N THR A 220 -5.66 3.45 12.02
CA THR A 220 -4.62 2.97 12.93
C THR A 220 -3.60 4.07 13.23
N TRP A 221 -3.19 4.79 12.18
CA TRP A 221 -2.26 5.89 12.32
C TRP A 221 -2.85 7.09 13.09
N VAL A 222 -4.06 7.50 12.73
CA VAL A 222 -4.77 8.63 13.37
C VAL A 222 -5.06 8.34 14.85
N GLU A 223 -5.49 7.12 15.17
CA GLU A 223 -5.79 6.67 16.55
C GLU A 223 -4.53 6.20 17.32
N GLN A 224 -3.34 6.32 16.71
CA GLN A 224 -2.03 5.94 17.27
C GLN A 224 -2.01 4.52 17.86
N LYS A 225 -2.64 3.57 17.17
CA LYS A 225 -2.75 2.17 17.60
C LYS A 225 -1.52 1.37 17.21
N ARG A 226 -1.16 0.38 18.02
CA ARG A 226 -0.01 -0.50 17.75
C ARG A 226 -0.40 -1.59 16.75
N LEU A 227 0.44 -1.82 15.74
CA LEU A 227 0.35 -3.04 14.92
C LEU A 227 0.87 -4.23 15.74
N GLY A 228 -0.05 -5.07 16.19
CA GLY A 228 0.25 -6.32 16.86
C GLY A 228 -0.80 -7.37 16.54
N TRP A 229 -0.78 -8.50 17.25
CA TRP A 229 -1.73 -9.60 16.99
C TRP A 229 -3.20 -9.18 17.09
N ARG A 230 -3.56 -8.31 18.06
CA ARG A 230 -4.94 -7.80 18.19
C ARG A 230 -5.36 -6.94 16.99
N TRP A 231 -4.44 -6.15 16.46
CA TRP A 231 -4.67 -5.37 15.24
C TRP A 231 -4.86 -6.29 14.04
N LEU A 232 -4.06 -7.36 13.93
CA LEU A 232 -4.20 -8.35 12.87
C LEU A 232 -5.57 -9.04 12.95
N LEU A 233 -6.03 -9.41 14.16
CA LEU A 233 -7.37 -9.96 14.36
C LEU A 233 -8.45 -8.95 13.93
N THR A 234 -8.32 -7.68 14.29
CA THR A 234 -9.22 -6.62 13.82
C THR A 234 -9.20 -6.50 12.29
N ALA A 235 -8.03 -6.59 11.65
CA ALA A 235 -7.90 -6.55 10.20
C ALA A 235 -8.60 -7.75 9.54
N VAL A 236 -8.40 -8.96 10.05
CA VAL A 236 -9.06 -10.18 9.56
C VAL A 236 -10.58 -10.09 9.70
N LEU A 237 -11.08 -9.66 10.88
CA LEU A 237 -12.51 -9.48 11.12
C LEU A 237 -13.11 -8.41 10.19
N PHE A 238 -12.39 -7.31 9.96
CA PHE A 238 -12.82 -6.26 9.06
C PHE A 238 -12.86 -6.72 7.59
N THR A 239 -11.84 -7.44 7.13
CA THR A 239 -11.82 -8.08 5.81
C THR A 239 -13.01 -9.04 5.67
N GLY A 240 -13.28 -9.86 6.68
CA GLY A 240 -14.46 -10.74 6.70
C GLY A 240 -15.77 -9.97 6.62
N LEU A 241 -15.88 -8.84 7.33
CA LEU A 241 -17.06 -7.99 7.30
C LEU A 241 -17.27 -7.34 5.92
N LEU A 242 -16.21 -6.84 5.28
CA LEU A 242 -16.27 -6.31 3.91
C LEU A 242 -16.65 -7.38 2.89
N PHE A 243 -16.12 -8.59 3.05
CA PHE A 243 -16.49 -9.72 2.19
C PHE A 243 -17.97 -10.08 2.39
N LEU A 244 -18.45 -10.16 3.63
CA LEU A 244 -19.83 -10.47 3.95
C LEU A 244 -20.80 -9.40 3.42
N THR A 245 -20.49 -8.11 3.55
CA THR A 245 -21.35 -7.05 2.99
C THR A 245 -21.38 -7.10 1.46
N ASN A 246 -20.27 -7.43 0.80
CA ASN A 246 -20.26 -7.66 -0.64
C ASN A 246 -21.09 -8.89 -1.04
N LEU A 247 -21.00 -9.98 -0.29
CA LEU A 247 -21.79 -11.19 -0.52
C LEU A 247 -23.30 -10.90 -0.41
N VAL A 248 -23.71 -10.23 0.66
CA VAL A 248 -25.11 -9.81 0.87
C VAL A 248 -25.57 -8.88 -0.25
N ARG A 249 -24.73 -7.94 -0.67
CA ARG A 249 -25.02 -7.04 -1.79
C ARG A 249 -25.27 -7.82 -3.09
N VAL A 250 -24.38 -8.74 -3.47
CA VAL A 250 -24.55 -9.55 -4.68
C VAL A 250 -25.80 -10.41 -4.58
N ALA A 251 -26.04 -11.06 -3.44
CA ALA A 251 -27.25 -11.86 -3.21
C ALA A 251 -28.53 -11.02 -3.40
N LEU A 252 -28.59 -9.82 -2.81
CA LEU A 252 -29.73 -8.91 -2.95
C LEU A 252 -29.92 -8.45 -4.40
N LEU A 253 -28.85 -8.10 -5.09
CA LEU A 253 -28.92 -7.67 -6.50
C LEU A 253 -29.42 -8.79 -7.41
N VAL A 254 -28.94 -10.02 -7.24
CA VAL A 254 -29.41 -11.18 -8.00
C VAL A 254 -30.88 -11.49 -7.70
N THR A 255 -31.28 -11.43 -6.42
CA THR A 255 -32.67 -11.71 -6.03
C THR A 255 -33.63 -10.65 -6.57
N VAL A 256 -33.28 -9.36 -6.47
CA VAL A 256 -34.12 -8.27 -6.98
C VAL A 256 -34.12 -8.22 -8.52
N GLY A 257 -32.96 -8.40 -9.13
CA GLY A 257 -32.78 -8.28 -10.58
C GLY A 257 -33.36 -9.47 -11.36
N GLU A 258 -32.97 -10.69 -11.00
CA GLU A 258 -33.29 -11.89 -11.79
C GLU A 258 -34.51 -12.64 -11.24
N VAL A 259 -34.68 -12.73 -9.92
CA VAL A 259 -35.84 -13.44 -9.33
C VAL A 259 -37.10 -12.58 -9.37
N ALA A 260 -37.03 -11.32 -8.92
CA ALA A 260 -38.18 -10.39 -8.91
C ALA A 260 -38.38 -9.64 -10.24
N ARG A 261 -37.45 -9.77 -11.20
CA ARG A 261 -37.45 -9.09 -12.51
C ARG A 261 -37.44 -7.55 -12.43
N TRP A 262 -36.91 -6.97 -11.36
CA TRP A 262 -36.82 -5.51 -11.18
C TRP A 262 -35.41 -4.99 -11.49
N ARG A 263 -34.94 -5.18 -12.72
CA ARG A 263 -33.56 -4.83 -13.14
C ARG A 263 -33.20 -3.36 -12.87
N VAL A 264 -34.08 -2.43 -13.20
CA VAL A 264 -33.87 -0.98 -12.95
C VAL A 264 -33.67 -0.70 -11.45
N LEU A 265 -34.45 -1.36 -10.59
CA LEU A 265 -34.29 -1.20 -9.14
C LEU A 265 -32.97 -1.80 -8.66
N ALA A 266 -32.55 -2.95 -9.20
CA ALA A 266 -31.26 -3.55 -8.89
C ALA A 266 -30.10 -2.62 -9.27
N GLU A 267 -30.13 -1.99 -10.46
CA GLU A 267 -29.15 -0.99 -10.87
C GLU A 267 -29.12 0.22 -9.94
N MET A 268 -30.28 0.74 -9.55
CA MET A 268 -30.39 1.85 -8.59
C MET A 268 -29.88 1.48 -7.19
N LEU A 269 -30.08 0.23 -6.75
CA LEU A 269 -29.63 -0.26 -5.44
C LEU A 269 -28.14 -0.63 -5.42
N HIS A 270 -27.55 -0.92 -6.59
CA HIS A 270 -26.17 -1.39 -6.71
C HIS A 270 -25.18 -0.48 -5.97
N VAL A 271 -25.23 0.83 -6.24
CA VAL A 271 -24.29 1.81 -5.66
C VAL A 271 -24.60 2.11 -4.18
N PRO A 272 -25.84 2.49 -3.80
CA PRO A 272 -26.16 2.80 -2.40
C PRO A 272 -25.91 1.64 -1.45
N LEU A 273 -26.24 0.41 -1.86
CA LEU A 273 -26.03 -0.78 -1.03
C LEU A 273 -24.55 -1.07 -0.81
N GLY A 274 -23.72 -0.83 -1.84
CA GLY A 274 -22.27 -0.92 -1.73
C GLY A 274 -21.69 0.10 -0.76
N VAL A 275 -22.10 1.37 -0.89
CA VAL A 275 -21.65 2.45 0.01
C VAL A 275 -22.10 2.21 1.44
N LEU A 276 -23.36 1.84 1.66
CA LEU A 276 -23.91 1.56 2.99
C LEU A 276 -23.16 0.40 3.66
N GLY A 277 -22.98 -0.72 2.94
CA GLY A 277 -22.24 -1.87 3.44
C GLY A 277 -20.79 -1.53 3.79
N PHE A 278 -20.12 -0.71 2.97
CA PHE A 278 -18.76 -0.26 3.23
C PHE A 278 -18.68 0.66 4.46
N VAL A 279 -19.58 1.64 4.60
CA VAL A 279 -19.61 2.55 5.76
C VAL A 279 -19.87 1.78 7.05
N LEU A 280 -20.81 0.83 7.04
CA LEU A 280 -21.09 -0.03 8.20
C LEU A 280 -19.87 -0.88 8.57
N ALA A 281 -19.18 -1.45 7.58
CA ALA A 281 -17.96 -2.21 7.83
C ALA A 281 -16.85 -1.35 8.43
N CYS A 282 -16.64 -0.13 7.90
CA CYS A 282 -15.66 0.82 8.40
C CYS A 282 -15.99 1.30 9.82
N ALA A 283 -17.27 1.57 10.12
CA ALA A 283 -17.70 1.91 11.48
C ALA A 283 -17.44 0.75 12.46
N GLY A 284 -17.75 -0.48 12.06
CA GLY A 284 -17.42 -1.69 12.84
C GLY A 284 -15.93 -1.82 13.09
N ALA A 285 -15.09 -1.61 12.07
CA ALA A 285 -13.64 -1.63 12.21
C ALA A 285 -13.11 -0.58 13.17
N LEU A 286 -13.64 0.65 13.13
CA LEU A 286 -13.28 1.71 14.07
C LEU A 286 -13.64 1.34 15.52
N LEU A 287 -14.83 0.77 15.73
CA LEU A 287 -15.24 0.29 17.06
C LEU A 287 -14.29 -0.82 17.55
N LEU A 288 -14.02 -1.82 16.71
CA LEU A 288 -13.08 -2.90 17.04
C LEU A 288 -11.69 -2.34 17.35
N LEU A 289 -11.17 -1.42 16.54
CA LEU A 289 -9.88 -0.79 16.73
C LEU A 289 -9.81 0.02 18.03
N ARG A 290 -10.90 0.71 18.40
CA ARG A 290 -11.00 1.50 19.63
C ARG A 290 -11.01 0.62 20.88
N PHE A 291 -11.82 -0.44 20.88
CA PHE A 291 -12.03 -1.28 22.06
C PHE A 291 -10.99 -2.40 22.23
N PHE A 292 -10.53 -3.04 21.15
CA PHE A 292 -9.66 -4.22 21.24
C PHE A 292 -8.17 -3.89 21.15
N VAL A 293 -7.80 -2.85 20.41
CA VAL A 293 -6.38 -2.54 20.15
C VAL A 293 -5.87 -1.51 21.16
N PRO A 294 -4.83 -1.85 21.95
CA PRO A 294 -4.23 -0.91 22.89
C PRO A 294 -3.71 0.34 22.17
N GLN A 295 -3.93 1.50 22.77
CA GLN A 295 -3.28 2.73 22.33
C GLN A 295 -1.78 2.63 22.59
N THR A 296 -1.00 3.20 21.68
CA THR A 296 0.42 3.42 21.95
C THR A 296 0.48 4.48 23.05
N GLN A 297 0.72 4.07 24.29
CA GLN A 297 0.96 5.05 25.33
C GLN A 297 2.13 5.92 24.86
N PRO A 298 1.98 7.27 24.83
CA PRO A 298 3.10 8.16 24.65
C PRO A 298 3.99 7.85 25.83
N THR A 299 4.98 7.02 25.60
CA THR A 299 5.94 6.71 26.62
C THR A 299 6.52 8.08 26.91
N ASN A 300 6.37 8.57 28.14
CA ASN A 300 7.13 9.72 28.62
C ASN A 300 8.59 9.25 28.63
N VAL A 301 9.15 9.08 27.43
CA VAL A 301 10.54 8.82 27.19
C VAL A 301 11.15 10.14 27.60
N SER A 302 11.56 10.19 28.86
CA SER A 302 12.71 10.98 29.25
C SER A 302 13.71 10.74 28.13
N THR A 303 13.87 11.75 27.27
CA THR A 303 14.81 11.83 26.17
C THR A 303 16.21 11.86 26.76
N GLN A 304 16.54 10.87 27.59
CA GLN A 304 17.92 10.55 27.81
C GLN A 304 18.39 10.03 26.46
N PRO A 305 19.29 10.76 25.79
CA PRO A 305 19.94 10.24 24.60
C PRO A 305 20.56 8.93 25.06
N THR A 306 20.00 7.81 24.60
CA THR A 306 20.71 6.54 24.68
C THR A 306 22.01 6.81 23.96
N ASN A 307 23.10 6.93 24.73
CA ASN A 307 24.47 7.13 24.27
C ASN A 307 24.93 5.86 23.54
N ALA A 308 24.13 5.36 22.60
CA ALA A 308 24.54 4.34 21.67
C ALA A 308 25.69 4.94 20.88
N PRO A 309 26.87 4.30 20.87
CA PRO A 309 28.02 4.86 20.20
C PRO A 309 27.69 5.10 18.73
N ALA A 310 27.81 6.36 18.31
CA ALA A 310 27.69 6.73 16.92
C ALA A 310 28.92 6.21 16.16
N HIS A 311 28.76 5.06 15.54
CA HIS A 311 29.82 4.42 14.77
C HIS A 311 29.98 5.13 13.42
N ARG A 312 30.96 6.04 13.36
CA ARG A 312 31.20 6.89 12.18
C ARG A 312 31.50 6.13 10.89
N TRP A 313 31.94 4.87 10.98
CA TRP A 313 32.28 4.02 9.84
C TRP A 313 31.07 3.41 9.12
N ILE A 314 29.86 3.53 9.66
CA ILE A 314 28.70 2.83 9.07
C ILE A 314 28.11 3.59 7.90
N ALA A 315 28.11 4.92 7.95
CA ALA A 315 27.70 5.72 6.80
C ALA A 315 28.58 5.44 5.55
N PRO A 316 29.93 5.46 5.61
CA PRO A 316 30.73 5.13 4.44
C PRO A 316 30.59 3.66 4.02
N LEU A 317 30.42 2.72 4.97
CA LEU A 317 30.15 1.32 4.63
C LEU A 317 28.84 1.17 3.86
N LEU A 318 27.75 1.82 4.30
CA LEU A 318 26.48 1.82 3.61
C LEU A 318 26.58 2.46 2.22
N ALA A 319 27.30 3.58 2.11
CA ALA A 319 27.54 4.24 0.83
C ALA A 319 28.31 3.32 -0.14
N ALA A 320 29.36 2.66 0.33
CA ALA A 320 30.11 1.68 -0.45
C ALA A 320 29.24 0.49 -0.87
N THR A 321 28.36 0.01 0.02
CA THR A 321 27.40 -1.05 -0.31
C THR A 321 26.41 -0.60 -1.39
N PHE A 322 25.80 0.58 -1.28
CA PHE A 322 24.89 1.09 -2.31
C PHE A 322 25.58 1.31 -3.65
N LEU A 323 26.82 1.81 -3.64
CA LEU A 323 27.64 1.93 -4.85
C LEU A 323 27.93 0.56 -5.45
N GLY A 324 28.39 -0.40 -4.65
CA GLY A 324 28.64 -1.77 -5.10
C GLY A 324 27.39 -2.43 -5.70
N LEU A 325 26.25 -2.31 -5.04
CA LEU A 325 24.96 -2.81 -5.56
C LEU A 325 24.55 -2.09 -6.84
N SER A 326 24.81 -0.78 -6.95
CA SER A 326 24.54 -0.01 -8.18
C SER A 326 25.43 -0.45 -9.35
N PHE A 327 26.68 -0.86 -9.10
CA PHE A 327 27.56 -1.43 -10.13
C PHE A 327 27.16 -2.86 -10.51
N LEU A 328 26.59 -3.62 -9.57
CA LEU A 328 26.02 -4.95 -9.83
C LEU A 328 24.65 -4.90 -10.52
N TYR A 329 24.03 -3.73 -10.59
CA TYR A 329 22.78 -3.55 -11.30
C TYR A 329 22.99 -3.77 -12.80
N VAL A 330 22.41 -4.87 -13.28
CA VAL A 330 22.29 -5.18 -14.70
C VAL A 330 20.81 -5.29 -14.98
N PRO A 331 20.20 -4.36 -15.75
CA PRO A 331 18.80 -4.48 -16.12
C PRO A 331 18.62 -5.81 -16.86
N ARG A 332 17.46 -6.45 -16.68
CA ARG A 332 17.13 -7.63 -17.49
C ARG A 332 17.29 -7.22 -18.97
N PRO A 333 17.99 -8.01 -19.79
CA PRO A 333 17.97 -7.75 -21.22
C PRO A 333 16.51 -7.80 -21.62
N GLU A 334 16.00 -6.69 -22.16
CA GLU A 334 14.66 -6.65 -22.70
C GLU A 334 14.58 -7.83 -23.66
N MET A 335 13.84 -8.87 -23.27
CA MET A 335 13.44 -9.92 -24.20
C MET A 335 12.34 -9.34 -25.07
N GLY A 336 12.56 -8.14 -25.60
CA GLY A 336 11.86 -7.66 -26.75
C GLY A 336 12.03 -8.73 -27.82
N LEU A 337 10.94 -8.99 -28.53
CA LEU A 337 10.90 -9.81 -29.72
C LEU A 337 11.87 -9.20 -30.73
N THR A 338 13.17 -9.44 -30.55
CA THR A 338 14.24 -9.09 -31.50
C THR A 338 14.15 -9.98 -32.73
N GLY A 339 13.35 -11.05 -32.65
CA GLY A 339 12.81 -11.71 -33.82
C GLY A 339 11.73 -10.85 -34.45
N THR A 340 11.79 -10.68 -35.76
CA THR A 340 10.64 -10.24 -36.56
C THR A 340 9.40 -10.97 -36.08
N PRO A 341 8.32 -10.26 -35.69
CA PRO A 341 7.11 -10.92 -35.23
C PRO A 341 6.71 -11.97 -36.28
N PRO A 342 6.36 -13.19 -35.87
CA PRO A 342 5.94 -14.20 -36.83
C PRO A 342 4.83 -13.59 -37.67
N THR A 343 4.98 -13.67 -38.99
CA THR A 343 3.92 -13.27 -39.92
C THR A 343 2.72 -14.16 -39.62
N LEU A 344 1.75 -13.61 -38.88
CA LEU A 344 0.48 -14.26 -38.62
C LEU A 344 -0.26 -14.38 -39.95
N ALA A 345 -0.21 -15.56 -40.56
CA ALA A 345 -0.98 -15.88 -41.75
C ALA A 345 -2.43 -16.14 -41.33
N PHE A 346 -3.27 -15.13 -41.50
CA PHE A 346 -4.71 -15.28 -41.28
C PHE A 346 -5.36 -15.95 -42.50
N PRO A 347 -6.34 -16.85 -42.29
CA PRO A 347 -7.18 -17.37 -43.37
C PRO A 347 -7.81 -16.24 -44.18
N ALA A 348 -7.92 -16.40 -45.50
CA ALA A 348 -8.50 -15.39 -46.41
C ALA A 348 -9.96 -15.03 -46.08
N GLU A 349 -10.64 -15.86 -45.29
CA GLU A 349 -12.00 -15.69 -44.82
C GLU A 349 -12.12 -14.66 -43.69
N LEU A 350 -11.03 -14.40 -42.95
CA LEU A 350 -10.98 -13.42 -41.88
C LEU A 350 -10.64 -12.04 -42.45
N ALA A 351 -11.69 -11.26 -42.74
CA ALA A 351 -11.53 -9.85 -43.09
C ALA A 351 -11.00 -9.08 -41.88
N LEU A 352 -9.74 -8.65 -41.93
CA LEU A 352 -9.16 -7.76 -40.94
C LEU A 352 -9.40 -6.32 -41.39
N THR A 353 -10.12 -5.56 -40.57
CA THR A 353 -10.11 -4.10 -40.66
C THR A 353 -9.00 -3.58 -39.77
N PRO A 354 -7.99 -2.87 -40.29
CA PRO A 354 -6.97 -2.26 -39.44
C PRO A 354 -7.64 -1.23 -38.53
N GLU A 355 -7.60 -1.48 -37.23
CA GLU A 355 -8.03 -0.50 -36.25
C GLU A 355 -6.95 0.58 -36.17
N PRO A 356 -7.29 1.86 -36.35
CA PRO A 356 -6.30 2.93 -36.30
C PRO A 356 -5.71 3.00 -34.89
N LEU A 357 -4.38 2.87 -34.80
CA LEU A 357 -3.66 3.02 -33.55
C LEU A 357 -4.00 4.37 -32.90
N LYS A 358 -4.26 4.34 -31.60
CA LYS A 358 -4.42 5.53 -30.78
C LYS A 358 -3.11 6.34 -30.79
N ALA A 359 -3.21 7.61 -30.43
CA ALA A 359 -2.07 8.53 -30.51
C ALA A 359 -0.92 8.11 -29.57
N ASP A 360 -1.25 7.52 -28.42
CA ASP A 360 -0.32 6.96 -27.44
C ASP A 360 0.31 5.65 -27.93
N GLU A 361 -0.43 4.78 -28.61
CA GLU A 361 0.10 3.55 -29.20
C GLU A 361 1.09 3.85 -30.33
N ARG A 362 0.88 4.93 -31.08
CA ARG A 362 1.84 5.40 -32.10
C ARG A 362 3.14 5.93 -31.51
N ALA A 363 3.15 6.39 -30.27
CA ALA A 363 4.37 6.88 -29.61
C ALA A 363 5.29 5.74 -29.12
N TRP A 364 4.79 4.50 -29.11
CA TRP A 364 5.53 3.29 -28.74
C TRP A 364 6.22 2.60 -29.93
N LEU A 365 5.82 2.93 -31.16
CA LEU A 365 6.48 2.50 -32.41
C LEU A 365 7.58 3.49 -32.78
#